data_AF-A0A7X8H8S7-F1
#
_entry.id   AF-A0A7X8H8S7-F1
#
_cell.length_a   1.000
_cell.length_b   1.000
_cell.length_c   1.000
_cell.angle_alpha   90.00
_cell.angle_beta   90.00
_cell.angle_gamma   90.00
#
_symmetry.space_group_name_H-M   'P 1'
#
loop_
_entity.id
_entity.type
_entity.pdbx_description
1 polymer ?
#
loop_
_entity_poly.entity_id
_entity_poly.type
_entity_poly.pdbx_seq_one_letter_code
_entity_poly.pdbx_strand_id
1 'polypeptide(L)'
;MSELARWDEIKNYDCEIILLDRGPEDTICFSYSYPVFLDVEWSPETIIPQLEKKYIKRRSDLIIYLDASVKALLNRINGDIRRRESLDFIINYSKIEKDYYNKLSYVSYLDTTDIQPSVVALKCLDIIQEHLKHIHKIRY
;
A
#
# COMPACT_ATOMS: atom_id res chain seq x y z
N MET A 1 -13.72 -15.86 4.48
CA MET A 1 -13.63 -14.77 5.47
C MET A 1 -13.55 -13.47 4.69
N SER A 2 -14.30 -12.43 5.03
CA SER A 2 -14.16 -11.15 4.33
C SER A 2 -12.86 -10.46 4.77
N GLU A 3 -12.22 -9.70 3.88
CA GLU A 3 -11.01 -8.91 4.23
C GLU A 3 -11.25 -8.00 5.46
N LEU A 4 -12.47 -7.46 5.61
CA LEU A 4 -12.85 -6.68 6.79
C LEU A 4 -12.77 -7.47 8.10
N ALA A 5 -13.18 -8.74 8.10
CA ALA A 5 -13.10 -9.60 9.28
C ALA A 5 -11.65 -9.94 9.63
N ARG A 6 -10.78 -10.12 8.61
CA ARG A 6 -9.34 -10.29 8.81
C ARG A 6 -8.72 -9.06 9.49
N TRP A 7 -9.06 -7.86 9.03
CA TRP A 7 -8.57 -6.62 9.65
C TRP A 7 -9.05 -6.41 11.08
N ASP A 8 -10.25 -6.89 11.42
CA ASP A 8 -10.75 -6.84 12.80
C ASP A 8 -10.07 -7.88 13.69
N GLU A 9 -9.81 -9.08 13.18
CA GLU A 9 -9.08 -10.12 13.89
C GLU A 9 -7.65 -9.69 14.23
N ILE A 10 -7.00 -8.96 13.31
CA ILE A 10 -5.64 -8.46 13.50
C ILE A 10 -5.52 -7.59 14.77
N LYS A 11 -6.59 -6.88 15.14
CA LYS A 11 -6.62 -6.05 16.36
C LYS A 11 -6.63 -6.85 17.66
N ASN A 12 -6.87 -8.16 17.58
CA ASN A 12 -6.89 -9.04 18.74
C ASN A 12 -5.51 -9.68 19.00
N TYR A 13 -4.51 -9.48 18.13
CA TYR A 13 -3.16 -9.93 18.41
C TYR A 13 -2.51 -9.01 19.46
N ASP A 14 -1.89 -9.63 20.47
CA ASP A 14 -1.11 -8.94 21.49
C ASP A 14 0.29 -8.64 20.96
N CYS A 15 0.38 -7.67 20.05
CA CYS A 15 1.64 -7.20 19.48
C CYS A 15 1.67 -5.67 19.40
N GLU A 16 2.84 -5.11 19.68
CA GLU A 16 3.04 -3.65 19.62
C GLU A 16 3.10 -3.12 18.18
N ILE A 17 3.53 -3.95 17.24
CA ILE A 17 3.72 -3.60 15.83
C ILE A 17 3.16 -4.71 14.95
N ILE A 18 2.37 -4.32 13.95
CA ILE A 18 1.81 -5.21 12.94
C ILE A 18 2.32 -4.74 11.58
N LEU A 19 3.02 -5.62 10.86
CA LEU A 19 3.49 -5.35 9.51
C LEU A 19 2.56 -6.02 8.50
N LEU A 20 2.07 -5.22 7.56
CA LEU A 20 1.16 -5.67 6.50
C LEU A 20 1.87 -5.61 5.16
N ASP A 21 1.92 -6.74 4.46
CA ASP A 21 2.26 -6.75 3.03
C ASP A 21 0.99 -6.43 2.25
N ARG A 22 0.88 -5.16 1.85
CA ARG A 22 -0.35 -4.47 1.42
C ARG A 22 -1.37 -4.32 2.55
N GLY A 23 -1.69 -3.06 2.86
CA GLY A 23 -2.68 -2.69 3.89
C GLY A 23 -4.09 -2.51 3.32
N PRO A 24 -5.06 -2.16 4.17
CA PRO A 24 -6.43 -1.86 3.72
C PRO A 24 -6.51 -0.73 2.69
N GLU A 25 -5.53 0.19 2.70
CA GLU A 25 -5.40 1.24 1.70
C GLU A 25 -5.22 0.71 0.28
N ASP A 26 -4.58 -0.44 0.12
CA ASP A 26 -4.38 -1.09 -1.19
C ASP A 26 -5.70 -1.57 -1.78
N THR A 27 -6.57 -2.16 -0.95
CA THR A 27 -7.91 -2.57 -1.38
C THR A 27 -8.75 -1.38 -1.86
N ILE A 28 -8.64 -0.26 -1.17
CA ILE A 28 -9.33 0.98 -1.55
C ILE A 28 -8.77 1.51 -2.86
N CYS A 29 -7.44 1.62 -2.96
CA CYS A 29 -6.73 2.05 -4.17
C CYS A 29 -7.14 1.21 -5.38
N PHE A 30 -7.08 -0.12 -5.26
CA PHE A 30 -7.47 -1.04 -6.32
C PHE A 30 -8.94 -0.85 -6.70
N SER A 31 -9.85 -0.72 -5.72
CA SER A 31 -11.28 -0.49 -5.98
C SER A 31 -11.57 0.83 -6.70
N TYR A 32 -10.81 1.90 -6.41
CA TYR A 32 -10.87 3.16 -7.16
C TYR A 32 -10.41 2.98 -8.61
N SER A 33 -9.36 2.18 -8.79
CA SER A 33 -8.64 2.11 -10.05
C SER A 33 -9.25 1.11 -11.02
N TYR A 34 -9.86 0.04 -10.51
CA TYR A 34 -10.39 -1.08 -11.29
C TYR A 34 -11.39 -0.66 -12.37
N PRO A 35 -12.37 0.23 -12.11
CA PRO A 35 -13.29 0.69 -13.16
C PRO A 35 -12.61 1.50 -14.27
N VAL A 36 -11.66 2.37 -13.87
CA VAL A 36 -10.86 3.19 -14.80
C VAL A 36 -10.01 2.29 -15.70
N PHE A 37 -9.51 1.16 -15.18
CA PHE A 37 -8.67 0.24 -15.93
C PHE A 37 -9.41 -0.66 -16.91
N LEU A 38 -10.65 -1.01 -16.62
CA LEU A 38 -11.42 -1.98 -17.41
C LEU A 38 -12.51 -1.34 -18.28
N ASP A 39 -12.60 -0.01 -18.27
CA ASP A 39 -13.65 0.74 -18.98
C ASP A 39 -15.06 0.21 -18.65
N VAL A 40 -15.26 -0.18 -17.39
CA VAL A 40 -16.54 -0.69 -16.91
C VAL A 40 -17.30 0.43 -16.22
N GLU A 41 -18.60 0.53 -16.51
CA GLU A 41 -19.52 1.38 -15.77
C GLU A 41 -19.69 0.83 -14.34
N TRP A 42 -18.78 1.23 -13.47
CA TRP A 42 -18.96 1.22 -12.03
C TRP A 42 -19.41 2.65 -11.65
N SER A 43 -20.15 2.82 -10.55
CA SER A 43 -20.37 4.14 -9.94
C SER A 43 -19.49 4.31 -8.68
N PRO A 44 -18.16 4.57 -8.84
CA PRO A 44 -17.22 4.71 -7.74
C PRO A 44 -17.77 5.64 -6.65
N GLU A 45 -18.43 6.72 -7.05
CA GLU A 45 -18.96 7.79 -6.21
C GLU A 45 -19.93 7.27 -5.13
N THR A 46 -20.59 6.13 -5.36
CA THR A 46 -21.57 5.56 -4.42
C THR A 46 -20.97 4.49 -3.50
N ILE A 47 -20.05 3.67 -4.01
CA ILE A 47 -19.50 2.51 -3.30
C ILE A 47 -18.30 2.92 -2.45
N ILE A 48 -17.50 3.84 -2.95
CA ILE A 48 -16.22 4.20 -2.35
C ILE A 48 -16.38 4.93 -1.02
N PRO A 49 -17.27 5.94 -0.85
CA PRO A 49 -17.46 6.54 0.47
C PRO A 49 -17.88 5.51 1.53
N GLN A 50 -18.60 4.46 1.11
CA GLN A 50 -18.96 3.36 2.00
C GLN A 50 -17.77 2.47 2.34
N LEU A 51 -16.88 2.21 1.38
CA LEU A 51 -15.62 1.50 1.62
C LEU A 51 -14.71 2.33 2.53
N GLU A 52 -14.44 3.59 2.21
CA GLU A 52 -13.64 4.49 3.04
C GLU A 52 -14.16 4.57 4.48
N LYS A 53 -15.47 4.69 4.67
CA LYS A 53 -16.08 4.68 6.01
C LYS A 53 -15.87 3.36 6.75
N LYS A 54 -15.85 2.22 6.05
CA LYS A 54 -15.53 0.92 6.64
C LYS A 54 -14.03 0.80 6.97
N TYR A 55 -13.16 1.37 6.16
CA TYR A 55 -11.71 1.25 6.34
C TYR A 55 -11.08 2.32 7.23
N ILE A 56 -11.77 3.42 7.54
CA ILE A 56 -11.22 4.50 8.38
C ILE A 56 -10.74 4.01 9.75
N LYS A 57 -11.45 3.04 10.35
CA LYS A 57 -11.09 2.42 11.64
C LYS A 57 -9.99 1.36 11.52
N ARG A 58 -9.50 1.10 10.32
CA ARG A 58 -8.55 0.03 9.98
C ARG A 58 -7.31 0.61 9.28
N ARG A 59 -7.19 1.93 9.16
CA ARG A 59 -6.05 2.58 8.51
C ARG A 59 -4.75 2.22 9.20
N SER A 60 -3.70 2.14 8.38
CA SER A 60 -2.34 1.96 8.86
C SER A 60 -1.87 3.24 9.54
N ASP A 61 -1.14 3.13 10.67
CA ASP A 61 -0.53 4.30 11.32
C ASP A 61 0.60 4.90 10.47
N LEU A 62 1.27 4.04 9.70
CA LEU A 62 2.34 4.37 8.76
C LEU A 62 2.23 3.47 7.54
N ILE A 63 2.42 4.04 6.36
CA ILE A 63 2.64 3.31 5.12
C ILE A 63 4.06 3.57 4.65
N ILE A 64 4.78 2.50 4.28
CA ILE A 64 6.06 2.62 3.58
C ILE A 64 5.81 2.23 2.13
N TYR A 65 5.79 3.24 1.24
CA TYR A 65 5.59 3.03 -0.18
C TYR A 65 6.95 2.78 -0.86
N LEU A 66 7.15 1.55 -1.34
CA LEU A 66 8.35 1.14 -2.06
C LEU A 66 8.22 1.52 -3.53
N ASP A 67 8.75 2.69 -3.88
CA ASP A 67 8.72 3.18 -5.26
C ASP A 67 9.89 2.58 -6.06
N ALA A 68 9.71 2.45 -7.37
CA ALA A 68 10.77 2.03 -8.27
C ALA A 68 10.52 2.58 -9.67
N SER A 69 11.59 2.88 -10.41
CA SER A 69 11.45 3.25 -11.81
C SER A 69 10.78 2.12 -12.62
N VAL A 70 10.01 2.51 -13.64
CA VAL A 70 9.39 1.56 -14.58
C VAL A 70 10.43 0.60 -15.16
N LYS A 71 11.63 1.10 -15.48
CA LYS A 71 12.74 0.27 -15.97
C LYS A 71 13.16 -0.79 -14.96
N ALA A 72 13.29 -0.43 -13.69
CA ALA A 72 13.62 -1.39 -12.63
C ALA A 72 12.50 -2.42 -12.43
N LEU A 73 11.23 -2.00 -12.46
CA LEU A 73 10.08 -2.91 -12.39
C LEU A 73 10.09 -3.92 -13.54
N LEU A 74 10.27 -3.44 -14.79
CA LEU A 74 10.34 -4.29 -15.98
C LEU A 74 11.48 -5.32 -15.89
N ASN A 75 12.66 -4.91 -15.41
CA ASN A 75 13.79 -5.81 -15.22
C ASN A 75 13.49 -6.90 -14.18
N ARG A 76 12.81 -6.55 -13.08
CA ARG A 76 12.40 -7.50 -12.04
C ARG A 76 11.33 -8.47 -12.55
N ILE A 77 10.35 -7.98 -13.29
CA ILE A 77 9.23 -8.77 -13.85
C ILE A 77 9.69 -9.72 -14.96
N ASN A 78 10.69 -9.36 -15.75
CA ASN A 78 11.26 -10.25 -16.78
C ASN A 78 11.90 -11.51 -16.18
N GLY A 79 12.34 -11.47 -14.91
CA GLY A 79 12.86 -12.63 -14.19
C GLY A 79 11.80 -13.39 -13.37
N ASP A 80 10.56 -12.90 -13.31
CA ASP A 80 9.49 -13.52 -12.50
C ASP A 80 8.64 -14.47 -13.36
N ILE A 81 8.69 -15.76 -13.03
CA ILE A 81 7.91 -16.83 -13.66
C ILE A 81 6.41 -16.78 -13.32
N ARG A 82 5.99 -15.96 -12.34
CA ARG A 82 4.61 -15.88 -11.84
C ARG A 82 3.80 -14.75 -12.48
N ARG A 83 4.06 -14.42 -13.75
CA ARG A 83 3.31 -13.35 -14.46
C ARG A 83 1.81 -13.65 -14.46
N ARG A 84 1.05 -12.81 -13.74
CA ARG A 84 -0.43 -12.87 -13.67
C ARG A 84 -1.11 -11.76 -14.46
N GLU A 85 -0.40 -10.67 -14.74
CA GLU A 85 -0.96 -9.48 -15.41
C GLU A 85 -0.04 -8.98 -16.53
N SER A 86 -0.60 -8.19 -17.45
CA SER A 86 0.14 -7.62 -18.58
C SER A 86 1.08 -6.51 -18.12
N LEU A 87 2.17 -6.29 -18.85
CA LEU A 87 3.11 -5.19 -18.55
C LEU A 87 2.42 -3.82 -18.62
N ASP A 88 1.50 -3.64 -19.57
CA ASP A 88 0.73 -2.40 -19.72
C ASP A 88 -0.17 -2.15 -18.51
N PHE A 89 -0.78 -3.20 -17.96
CA PHE A 89 -1.55 -3.09 -16.72
C PHE A 89 -0.66 -2.60 -15.58
N ILE A 90 0.50 -3.23 -15.37
CA ILE A 90 1.41 -2.86 -14.26
C ILE A 90 1.91 -1.41 -14.40
N ILE A 91 2.29 -1.00 -15.61
CA ILE A 91 2.80 0.36 -15.86
C ILE A 91 1.71 1.40 -15.61
N ASN A 92 0.49 1.16 -16.06
CA ASN A 92 -0.57 2.14 -15.88
C ASN A 92 -1.11 2.11 -14.44
N TYR A 93 -1.24 0.93 -13.82
CA TYR A 93 -1.64 0.77 -12.42
C TYR A 93 -0.67 1.48 -11.48
N SER A 94 0.64 1.32 -11.66
CA SER A 94 1.63 1.96 -10.79
C SER A 94 1.54 3.50 -10.76
N LYS A 95 1.06 4.13 -11.84
CA LYS A 95 0.81 5.58 -11.86
C LYS A 95 -0.40 5.95 -10.99
N ILE A 96 -1.52 5.25 -11.17
CA ILE A 96 -2.74 5.50 -10.40
C ILE A 96 -2.53 5.18 -8.92
N GLU A 97 -1.84 4.08 -8.64
CA GLU A 97 -1.45 3.67 -7.29
C GLU A 97 -0.64 4.77 -6.61
N LYS A 98 0.43 5.23 -7.27
CA LYS A 98 1.26 6.31 -6.73
C LYS A 98 0.47 7.59 -6.48
N ASP A 99 -0.40 7.99 -7.40
CA ASP A 99 -1.25 9.18 -7.26
C ASP A 99 -2.26 9.05 -6.11
N TYR A 100 -2.76 7.85 -5.83
CA TYR A 100 -3.60 7.59 -4.66
C TYR A 100 -2.81 7.75 -3.36
N TYR A 101 -1.66 7.07 -3.23
CA TYR A 101 -0.86 7.15 -2.00
C TYR A 101 -0.30 8.56 -1.76
N ASN A 102 -0.03 9.35 -2.82
CA ASN A 102 0.46 10.73 -2.69
C ASN A 102 -0.51 11.65 -1.95
N LYS A 103 -1.80 11.28 -1.89
CA LYS A 103 -2.84 12.05 -1.18
C LYS A 103 -2.89 11.75 0.32
N LEU A 104 -2.21 10.69 0.78
CA LEU A 104 -2.24 10.26 2.18
C LEU A 104 -1.09 10.90 2.95
N SER A 105 -1.40 11.52 4.09
CA SER A 105 -0.41 12.26 4.90
C SER A 105 0.52 11.37 5.73
N TYR A 106 0.29 10.06 5.75
CA TYR A 106 0.98 9.08 6.60
C TYR A 106 1.78 8.06 5.77
N VAL A 107 2.20 8.47 4.57
CA VAL A 107 3.03 7.68 3.65
C VAL A 107 4.47 8.18 3.68
N SER A 108 5.41 7.26 3.90
CA SER A 108 6.84 7.47 3.68
C SER A 108 7.27 6.80 2.38
N TYR A 109 7.80 7.60 1.45
CA TYR A 109 8.27 7.10 0.16
C TYR A 109 9.71 6.65 0.26
N LEU A 110 9.97 5.45 -0.25
CA LEU A 110 11.30 4.89 -0.37
C LEU A 110 11.56 4.50 -1.82
N ASP A 111 12.43 5.24 -2.51
CA ASP A 111 12.91 4.85 -3.84
C ASP A 111 13.82 3.63 -3.71
N THR A 112 13.41 2.54 -4.34
CA THR A 112 14.09 1.25 -4.35
C THR A 112 14.72 0.92 -5.69
N THR A 113 14.76 1.86 -6.65
CA THR A 113 15.18 1.62 -8.05
C THR A 113 16.49 0.85 -8.14
N ASP A 114 17.52 1.33 -7.44
CA ASP A 114 18.89 0.79 -7.47
C ASP A 114 19.37 0.30 -6.09
N ILE A 115 18.45 -0.13 -5.23
CA ILE A 115 18.75 -0.55 -3.85
C ILE A 115 18.57 -2.07 -3.72
N GLN A 116 19.54 -2.73 -3.07
CA GLN A 116 19.45 -4.15 -2.75
C GLN A 116 18.37 -4.44 -1.70
N PRO A 117 17.66 -5.59 -1.75
CA PRO A 117 16.59 -5.90 -0.82
C PRO A 117 16.97 -5.81 0.66
N SER A 118 18.19 -6.24 1.02
CA SER A 118 18.70 -6.13 2.40
C SER A 118 18.82 -4.68 2.88
N VAL A 119 19.22 -3.76 2.00
CA VAL A 119 19.33 -2.33 2.30
C VAL A 119 17.94 -1.70 2.36
N VAL A 120 17.00 -2.13 1.52
CA VAL A 120 15.59 -1.70 1.61
C VAL A 120 15.02 -2.07 2.98
N ALA A 121 15.23 -3.31 3.44
CA ALA A 121 14.74 -3.76 4.74
C ALA A 121 15.27 -2.92 5.90
N LEU A 122 16.57 -2.58 5.89
CA LEU A 122 17.17 -1.71 6.91
C LEU A 122 16.57 -0.30 6.88
N LYS A 123 16.38 0.28 5.68
CA LYS A 123 15.74 1.60 5.54
C LYS A 123 14.29 1.60 6.03
N CYS A 124 13.53 0.52 5.78
CA CYS A 124 12.18 0.38 6.33
C CYS A 124 12.20 0.36 7.86
N LEU A 125 13.15 -0.36 8.47
CA LEU A 125 13.31 -0.39 9.92
C LEU A 125 13.61 1.00 10.49
N ASP A 126 14.51 1.77 9.85
CA ASP A 126 14.82 3.14 10.26
C ASP A 126 13.57 4.03 10.27
N ILE A 127 12.74 3.93 9.22
CA ILE A 127 11.48 4.68 9.10
C ILE A 127 10.51 4.29 10.22
N ILE A 128 10.35 2.99 10.48
CA ILE A 128 9.47 2.49 11.56
C ILE A 128 9.94 3.02 12.92
N GLN A 129 11.24 2.92 13.21
CA GLN A 129 11.81 3.39 14.47
C GLN A 129 11.60 4.89 14.68
N GLU A 130 11.78 5.70 13.64
CA GLU A 130 11.55 7.14 13.73
C GLU A 130 10.08 7.45 13.99
N HIS A 131 9.16 6.79 13.28
CA HIS A 131 7.73 6.94 13.49
C HIS A 131 7.31 6.58 14.94
N LEU A 132 7.84 5.48 15.48
CA LEU A 132 7.56 5.08 16.86
C LEU A 132 8.06 6.10 17.88
N LYS A 133 9.22 6.74 17.67
CA LYS A 133 9.69 7.83 18.56
C LYS A 133 8.71 9.00 18.61
N HIS A 134 8.07 9.33 17.48
CA HIS A 134 7.08 10.41 17.43
C HIS A 134 5.79 10.05 18.19
N ILE A 135 5.31 8.81 18.08
CA ILE A 135 4.13 8.33 18.83
C ILE A 135 4.38 8.39 20.34
N HIS A 136 5.55 7.95 20.80
CA HIS A 136 5.87 7.92 22.24
C HIS A 136 6.10 9.30 22.85
N LYS A 137 6.43 10.32 22.05
CA LYS A 137 6.56 11.71 22.52
C LYS A 137 5.21 12.41 22.76
N ILE A 138 4.13 11.91 22.16
CA ILE A 138 2.78 12.54 22.24
C ILE A 138 1.97 11.98 23.42
N ARG A 139 2.40 10.85 24.01
CA ARG A 139 1.76 10.25 25.20
C ARG A 139 2.29 10.89 26.49
N TYR A 140 1.92 12.15 26.76
CA TYR A 140 2.06 12.81 28.07
C TYR A 140 0.78 13.56 28.42
#